data_AF-A0AAP9DG26-F1
#
_entry.id   AF-A0AAP9DG26-F1
#
_cell.length_a   1.000
_cell.length_b   1.000
_cell.length_c   1.000
_cell.angle_alpha   90.00
_cell.angle_beta   90.00
_cell.angle_gamma   90.00
#
_symmetry.space_group_name_H-M   'P 1'
#
loop_
_entity.id
_entity.type
_entity.pdbx_description
1 polymer ?
#
loop_
_entity_poly.entity_id
_entity_poly.type
_entity_poly.pdbx_seq_one_letter_code
_entity_poly.pdbx_strand_id
1 'polypeptide(L)'
;MGEDVEKSLYLSYTEILKGLHFIKDAIDFVEQGKDYYVIPLSGQLRAIFVLPHDKNGNLKNYTVGKKGKTRNIPTNIFNLAQKLNCDLEVYTSEYHYKNRDNQYFSHLFDTTIDPTGKNFKRISLRDWMELDIIVCRGYRFKIWEIIKIMADRNGGAHYDGALTRKEMELYKAKNAANYYPLLSLVLTKIGKVLFQIGFKVIRSVFNFQFIMGIALNLPTLTTRKNIATFYSISGFSPLSLSIDEKNMIKLNLENLEGHRYDLDIGENRSDEIIVINLGYEISADMSAILSVYYCNEFIQYRLDTPIFIGRGFLPHFKVYFSDDNIRIGFSTMKLFSRILSPGTCLYHYSEIRKKEDEDIAVVEGKQEMLLLNNHTVDFSNGVSYKPFRDYINDKM
;
A
#
# COMPACT_ATOMS: atom_id res chain seq x y z
N MET A 1 6.40 2.41 -33.83
CA MET A 1 7.29 2.02 -32.71
C MET A 1 6.57 2.47 -31.47
N GLY A 2 5.95 1.54 -30.74
CA GLY A 2 5.28 1.90 -29.48
C GLY A 2 6.36 2.03 -28.42
N GLU A 3 6.51 3.23 -27.85
CA GLU A 3 7.34 3.42 -26.68
C GLU A 3 6.86 2.52 -25.56
N ASP A 4 7.84 1.87 -24.91
CA ASP A 4 7.65 0.95 -23.81
C ASP A 4 7.05 1.69 -22.60
N VAL A 5 5.75 1.49 -22.30
CA VAL A 5 5.14 2.06 -21.09
C VAL A 5 5.24 1.05 -19.97
N GLU A 6 6.26 1.19 -19.12
CA GLU A 6 6.29 0.52 -17.83
C GLU A 6 5.03 0.89 -17.03
N LYS A 7 4.28 -0.11 -16.53
CA LYS A 7 3.12 0.17 -15.67
C LYS A 7 3.59 1.00 -14.48
N SER A 8 2.92 2.13 -14.26
CA SER A 8 3.24 3.03 -13.16
C SER A 8 3.13 2.29 -11.82
N LEU A 9 3.93 2.74 -10.85
CA LEU A 9 3.88 2.19 -9.49
C LEU A 9 2.46 2.29 -8.91
N TYR A 10 1.78 3.41 -9.16
CA TYR A 10 0.39 3.64 -8.77
C TYR A 10 -0.54 2.54 -9.31
N LEU A 11 -0.51 2.28 -10.62
CA LEU A 11 -1.40 1.30 -11.24
C LEU A 11 -1.09 -0.13 -10.75
N SER A 12 0.20 -0.45 -10.64
CA SER A 12 0.63 -1.74 -10.11
C SER A 12 0.15 -1.93 -8.66
N TYR A 13 0.22 -0.86 -7.87
CA TYR A 13 -0.27 -0.85 -6.50
C TYR A 13 -1.79 -1.05 -6.43
N THR A 14 -2.59 -0.28 -7.19
CA THR A 14 -4.05 -0.35 -7.11
C THR A 14 -4.59 -1.69 -7.59
N GLU A 15 -4.01 -2.29 -8.63
CA GLU A 15 -4.36 -3.64 -9.09
C GLU A 15 -4.11 -4.69 -7.99
N ILE A 16 -2.96 -4.62 -7.30
CA ILE A 16 -2.61 -5.56 -6.23
C ILE A 16 -3.50 -5.34 -4.99
N LEU A 17 -3.77 -4.08 -4.61
CA LEU A 17 -4.69 -3.76 -3.52
C LEU A 17 -6.08 -4.36 -3.77
N LYS A 18 -6.64 -4.14 -4.96
CA LYS A 18 -7.94 -4.72 -5.37
C LYS A 18 -7.91 -6.24 -5.36
N GLY A 19 -6.85 -6.84 -5.88
CA GLY A 19 -6.65 -8.29 -5.85
C GLY A 19 -6.61 -8.86 -4.43
N LEU A 20 -5.99 -8.16 -3.48
CA LEU A 20 -5.95 -8.55 -2.07
C LEU A 20 -7.30 -8.38 -1.36
N HIS A 21 -8.10 -7.36 -1.70
CA HIS A 21 -9.49 -7.27 -1.24
C HIS A 21 -10.28 -8.51 -1.67
N PHE A 22 -10.19 -8.91 -2.95
CA PHE A 22 -10.86 -10.12 -3.42
C PHE A 22 -10.38 -11.41 -2.72
N ILE A 23 -9.08 -11.51 -2.43
CA ILE A 23 -8.53 -12.65 -1.67
C ILE A 23 -9.13 -12.68 -0.26
N LYS A 24 -9.15 -11.55 0.44
CA LYS A 24 -9.71 -11.44 1.78
C LYS A 24 -11.18 -11.83 1.80
N ASP A 25 -11.99 -11.23 0.92
CA ASP A 25 -13.42 -11.49 0.84
C ASP A 25 -13.71 -12.95 0.50
N ALA A 26 -12.94 -13.54 -0.42
CA ALA A 26 -13.08 -14.94 -0.78
C ALA A 26 -12.72 -15.88 0.39
N ILE A 27 -11.68 -15.56 1.18
CA ILE A 27 -11.36 -16.30 2.42
C ILE A 27 -12.54 -16.19 3.39
N ASP A 28 -13.01 -14.98 3.67
CA ASP A 28 -14.11 -14.72 4.61
C ASP A 28 -15.38 -15.50 4.22
N PHE A 29 -15.72 -15.55 2.92
CA PHE A 29 -16.87 -16.31 2.43
C PHE A 29 -16.70 -17.82 2.50
N VAL A 30 -15.50 -18.34 2.22
CA VAL A 30 -15.24 -19.78 2.37
C VAL A 30 -15.35 -20.20 3.84
N GLU A 31 -14.89 -19.36 4.77
CA GLU A 31 -15.04 -19.63 6.21
C GLU A 31 -16.48 -19.59 6.69
N GLN A 32 -17.35 -18.84 6.01
CA GLN A 32 -18.81 -18.84 6.21
C GLN A 32 -19.52 -20.04 5.55
N GLY A 33 -18.78 -20.99 4.97
CA GLY A 33 -19.34 -22.19 4.33
C GLY A 33 -19.75 -21.99 2.87
N LYS A 34 -19.40 -20.87 2.23
CA LYS A 34 -19.65 -20.64 0.80
C LYS A 34 -18.46 -21.17 -0.03
N ASP A 35 -18.30 -22.49 -0.07
CA ASP A 35 -17.14 -23.17 -0.64
C ASP A 35 -16.83 -22.82 -2.11
N TYR A 36 -17.81 -22.37 -2.88
CA TYR A 36 -17.60 -21.96 -4.28
C TYR A 36 -16.69 -20.73 -4.42
N TYR A 37 -16.48 -19.93 -3.35
CA TYR A 37 -15.52 -18.82 -3.35
C TYR A 37 -14.05 -19.26 -3.38
N VAL A 38 -13.76 -20.56 -3.22
CA VAL A 38 -12.42 -21.11 -3.48
C VAL A 38 -12.01 -20.88 -4.95
N ILE A 39 -12.97 -20.78 -5.87
CA ILE A 39 -12.73 -20.49 -7.29
C ILE A 39 -12.11 -19.10 -7.48
N PRO A 40 -12.79 -17.99 -7.13
CA PRO A 40 -12.20 -16.65 -7.25
C PRO A 40 -10.93 -16.49 -6.41
N LEU A 41 -10.85 -17.14 -5.23
CA LEU A 41 -9.62 -17.16 -4.44
C LEU A 41 -8.43 -17.70 -5.25
N SER A 42 -8.59 -18.89 -5.87
CA SER A 42 -7.53 -19.51 -6.66
C SER A 42 -7.07 -18.63 -7.84
N GLY A 43 -8.02 -17.99 -8.52
CA GLY A 43 -7.74 -17.09 -9.65
C GLY A 43 -6.92 -15.89 -9.22
N GLN A 44 -7.30 -15.24 -8.13
CA GLN A 44 -6.59 -14.06 -7.60
C GLN A 44 -5.21 -14.43 -7.05
N LEU A 45 -5.09 -15.53 -6.31
CA LEU A 45 -3.80 -16.02 -5.83
C LEU A 45 -2.84 -16.31 -6.99
N ARG A 46 -3.34 -16.93 -8.06
CA ARG A 46 -2.54 -17.16 -9.27
C ARG A 46 -2.07 -15.85 -9.90
N ALA A 47 -2.97 -14.90 -10.09
CA ALA A 47 -2.65 -13.63 -10.74
C ALA A 47 -1.58 -12.84 -9.97
N ILE A 48 -1.66 -12.83 -8.64
CA ILE A 48 -0.82 -11.98 -7.79
C ILE A 48 0.49 -12.66 -7.39
N PHE A 49 0.46 -13.96 -7.06
CA PHE A 49 1.56 -14.66 -6.38
C PHE A 49 2.22 -15.78 -7.20
N VAL A 50 1.63 -16.24 -8.30
CA VAL A 50 2.23 -17.36 -9.07
C VAL A 50 3.11 -16.82 -10.19
N LEU A 51 4.42 -17.03 -10.06
CA LEU A 51 5.37 -16.74 -11.13
C LEU A 51 5.12 -17.67 -12.33
N PRO A 52 5.43 -17.25 -13.56
CA PRO A 52 5.09 -18.07 -14.71
C PRO A 52 6.09 -19.21 -14.88
N HIS A 53 5.56 -20.42 -15.04
CA HIS A 53 6.32 -21.65 -15.25
C HIS A 53 6.26 -22.09 -16.72
N ASP A 54 7.27 -22.81 -17.19
CA ASP A 54 7.26 -23.50 -18.49
C ASP A 54 6.43 -24.79 -18.44
N LYS A 55 6.37 -25.52 -19.56
CA LYS A 55 5.62 -26.77 -19.67
C LYS A 55 6.22 -27.90 -18.80
N ASN A 56 7.48 -27.75 -18.40
CA ASN A 56 8.22 -28.71 -17.58
C ASN A 56 8.17 -28.34 -16.10
N GLY A 57 7.46 -27.27 -15.72
CA GLY A 57 7.35 -26.81 -14.34
C GLY A 57 8.56 -26.01 -13.85
N ASN A 58 9.44 -25.52 -14.74
CA ASN A 58 10.53 -24.65 -14.37
C ASN A 58 10.12 -23.18 -14.43
N LEU A 59 10.61 -22.37 -13.49
CA LEU A 59 10.43 -20.91 -13.51
C LEU A 59 10.98 -20.34 -14.82
N LYS A 60 10.16 -19.56 -15.53
CA LYS A 60 10.63 -18.85 -16.72
C LYS A 60 11.45 -17.63 -16.30
N ASN A 61 12.68 -17.55 -16.78
CA ASN A 61 13.47 -16.31 -16.69
C ASN A 61 12.94 -15.29 -17.70
N TYR A 62 12.16 -14.33 -17.22
CA TYR A 62 11.65 -13.22 -18.05
C TYR A 62 12.67 -12.10 -18.26
N THR A 63 13.87 -12.20 -17.69
CA THR A 63 14.93 -11.18 -17.78
C THR A 63 15.49 -11.01 -19.19
N VAL A 64 15.18 -11.91 -20.13
CA VAL A 64 15.62 -11.80 -21.53
C VAL A 64 14.42 -12.06 -22.44
N GLY A 65 13.76 -10.99 -22.88
CA GLY A 65 12.81 -11.08 -23.97
C GLY A 65 13.48 -11.74 -25.18
N LYS A 66 12.89 -12.82 -25.71
CA LYS A 66 13.25 -13.33 -27.03
C LYS A 66 13.14 -12.16 -28.02
N LYS A 67 14.26 -11.77 -28.62
CA LYS A 67 14.42 -10.84 -29.77
C LYS A 67 13.15 -10.04 -30.10
N GLY A 68 13.04 -8.83 -29.54
CA GLY A 68 12.20 -7.77 -30.09
C GLY A 68 10.68 -7.91 -29.91
N LYS A 69 10.18 -8.79 -29.03
CA LYS A 69 8.76 -8.78 -28.63
C LYS A 69 8.62 -8.62 -27.13
N THR A 70 8.38 -7.39 -26.71
CA THR A 70 8.03 -6.98 -25.35
C THR A 70 6.74 -7.71 -24.94
N ARG A 71 6.83 -8.56 -23.91
CA ARG A 71 5.64 -9.17 -23.29
C ARG A 71 5.29 -8.33 -22.07
N ASN A 72 4.02 -7.94 -21.96
CA ASN A 72 3.40 -7.40 -20.74
C ASN A 72 3.99 -8.11 -19.52
N ILE A 73 4.77 -7.39 -18.72
CA ILE A 73 5.25 -7.91 -17.43
C ILE A 73 3.99 -7.99 -16.55
N PRO A 74 3.61 -9.19 -16.06
CA PRO A 74 2.42 -9.31 -15.23
C PRO A 74 2.57 -8.45 -13.97
N THR A 75 1.53 -7.72 -13.61
CA THR A 75 1.45 -7.09 -12.29
C THR A 75 1.39 -8.21 -11.25
N ASN A 76 2.48 -8.41 -10.53
CA ASN A 76 2.58 -9.42 -9.50
C ASN A 76 3.27 -8.83 -8.26
N ILE A 77 3.13 -9.52 -7.14
CA ILE A 77 3.65 -9.04 -5.86
C ILE A 77 5.17 -8.91 -5.85
N PHE A 78 5.89 -9.77 -6.58
CA PHE A 78 7.36 -9.78 -6.63
C PHE A 78 7.92 -8.51 -7.28
N ASN A 79 7.34 -8.10 -8.41
CA ASN A 79 7.74 -6.90 -9.13
C ASN A 79 7.42 -5.65 -8.30
N LEU A 80 6.24 -5.61 -7.68
CA LEU A 80 5.87 -4.49 -6.80
C LEU A 80 6.80 -4.42 -5.60
N ALA A 81 7.04 -5.54 -4.90
CA ALA A 81 7.95 -5.59 -3.76
C ALA A 81 9.37 -5.17 -4.14
N GLN A 82 9.89 -5.57 -5.31
CA GLN A 82 11.18 -5.12 -5.81
C GLN A 82 11.22 -3.60 -6.02
N LYS A 83 10.23 -3.02 -6.71
CA LYS A 83 10.10 -1.56 -6.89
C LYS A 83 10.02 -0.83 -5.55
N LEU A 84 9.40 -1.47 -4.57
CA LEU A 84 9.24 -0.96 -3.23
C LEU A 84 10.40 -1.33 -2.30
N ASN A 85 11.48 -1.97 -2.75
CA ASN A 85 12.54 -2.46 -1.86
C ASN A 85 11.97 -3.14 -0.58
N CYS A 86 10.88 -3.89 -0.75
CA CYS A 86 10.16 -4.56 0.31
C CYS A 86 10.55 -6.03 0.27
N ASP A 87 11.00 -6.52 1.42
CA ASP A 87 11.45 -7.91 1.51
C ASP A 87 10.27 -8.88 1.57
N LEU A 88 10.38 -9.94 0.76
CA LEU A 88 9.42 -11.03 0.64
C LEU A 88 9.91 -12.30 1.35
N GLU A 89 10.52 -12.16 2.52
CA GLU A 89 10.80 -13.30 3.40
C GLU A 89 9.58 -13.68 4.23
N VAL A 90 9.49 -14.98 4.50
CA VAL A 90 8.52 -15.58 5.40
C VAL A 90 9.26 -16.46 6.42
N TYR A 91 8.61 -16.68 7.56
CA TYR A 91 9.16 -17.44 8.66
C TYR A 91 8.36 -18.71 8.86
N THR A 92 9.08 -19.83 8.91
CA THR A 92 8.54 -21.17 9.08
C THR A 92 9.12 -21.82 10.32
N SER A 93 8.44 -22.84 10.81
CA SER A 93 8.96 -23.70 11.87
C SER A 93 9.87 -24.78 11.28
N GLU A 94 10.87 -25.20 12.04
CA GLU A 94 11.73 -26.32 11.66
C GLU A 94 11.00 -27.64 11.98
N TYR A 95 10.38 -28.24 10.95
CA TYR A 95 9.69 -29.51 11.09
C TYR A 95 10.24 -30.58 10.16
N HIS A 96 10.56 -31.74 10.73
CA HIS A 96 10.94 -32.94 10.00
C HIS A 96 9.77 -33.93 9.98
N TYR A 97 8.98 -33.91 8.91
CA TYR A 97 8.00 -34.96 8.69
C TYR A 97 8.70 -36.21 8.15
N LYS A 98 8.28 -37.38 8.65
CA LYS A 98 8.57 -38.64 7.95
C LYS A 98 7.86 -38.58 6.61
N ASN A 99 8.60 -38.72 5.52
CA ASN A 99 8.04 -38.67 4.19
C ASN A 99 7.13 -39.90 3.97
N ARG A 100 5.81 -39.69 4.08
CA ARG A 100 4.78 -40.71 3.98
C ARG A 100 3.85 -40.37 2.85
N ASP A 101 3.27 -41.39 2.25
CA ASP A 101 2.23 -41.19 1.25
C ASP A 101 0.92 -40.74 1.91
N ASN A 102 0.10 -39.97 1.19
CA ASN A 102 -1.20 -39.44 1.63
C ASN A 102 -1.11 -38.51 2.86
N GLN A 103 -0.24 -37.51 2.79
CA GLN A 103 -0.08 -36.49 3.83
C GLN A 103 -0.09 -35.07 3.26
N TYR A 104 -0.41 -34.09 4.09
CA TYR A 104 -0.17 -32.67 3.80
C TYR A 104 0.65 -32.05 4.92
N PHE A 105 1.43 -31.03 4.59
CA PHE A 105 2.40 -30.43 5.50
C PHE A 105 1.79 -29.25 6.24
N SER A 106 1.08 -29.54 7.34
CA SER A 106 0.30 -28.54 8.08
C SER A 106 1.11 -27.36 8.62
N HIS A 107 2.37 -27.58 9.01
CA HIS A 107 3.27 -26.54 9.51
C HIS A 107 3.48 -25.37 8.53
N LEU A 108 3.32 -25.60 7.22
CA LEU A 108 3.42 -24.54 6.21
C LEU A 108 2.27 -23.53 6.32
N PHE A 109 1.17 -23.89 6.98
CA PHE A 109 0.06 -22.98 7.23
C PHE A 109 0.26 -22.06 8.43
N ASP A 110 1.21 -22.41 9.31
CA ASP A 110 1.59 -21.58 10.45
C ASP A 110 2.67 -20.55 10.06
N THR A 111 2.99 -20.43 8.77
CA THR A 111 3.98 -19.48 8.24
C THR A 111 3.61 -18.05 8.61
N THR A 112 4.58 -17.27 9.12
CA THR A 112 4.38 -15.88 9.55
C THR A 112 5.22 -14.91 8.72
N ILE A 113 4.81 -13.64 8.72
CA ILE A 113 5.56 -12.54 8.07
C ILE A 113 6.67 -11.95 8.96
N ASP A 114 6.57 -12.18 10.27
CA ASP A 114 7.52 -11.78 11.30
C ASP A 114 8.01 -13.02 12.06
N PRO A 115 9.25 -13.03 12.60
CA PRO A 115 9.75 -14.14 13.37
C PRO A 115 8.98 -14.30 14.68
N THR A 116 8.73 -15.55 15.07
CA THR A 116 8.11 -15.91 16.34
C THR A 116 8.94 -17.00 17.02
N GLY A 117 8.68 -17.29 18.30
CA GLY A 117 9.40 -18.35 19.02
C GLY A 117 9.28 -19.74 18.37
N LYS A 118 8.23 -20.00 17.57
CA LYS A 118 8.04 -21.26 16.85
C LYS A 118 8.45 -21.17 15.37
N ASN A 119 8.24 -20.02 14.72
CA ASN A 119 8.57 -19.79 13.33
C ASN A 119 9.73 -18.80 13.23
N PHE A 120 10.95 -19.32 13.20
CA PHE A 120 12.17 -18.50 13.13
C PHE A 120 13.00 -18.81 11.88
N LYS A 121 12.70 -19.91 11.17
CA LYS A 121 13.42 -20.29 9.96
C LYS A 121 12.96 -19.42 8.79
N ARG A 122 13.86 -18.54 8.37
CA ARG A 122 13.68 -17.60 7.26
C ARG A 122 13.81 -18.32 5.92
N ILE A 123 12.87 -18.05 5.02
CA ILE A 123 12.87 -18.54 3.64
C ILE A 123 12.28 -17.46 2.74
N SER A 124 12.77 -17.35 1.49
CA SER A 124 12.17 -16.43 0.53
C SER A 124 10.78 -16.91 0.14
N LEU A 125 9.85 -16.00 -0.17
CA LEU A 125 8.53 -16.36 -0.70
C LEU A 125 8.66 -17.22 -1.95
N ARG A 126 9.64 -16.93 -2.82
CA ARG A 126 9.91 -17.73 -4.01
C ARG A 126 10.19 -19.18 -3.63
N ASP A 127 11.09 -19.43 -2.69
CA ASP A 127 11.46 -20.79 -2.28
C ASP A 127 10.33 -21.46 -1.49
N TRP A 128 9.58 -20.69 -0.69
CA TRP A 128 8.39 -21.19 0.01
C TRP A 128 7.35 -21.73 -0.98
N MET A 129 7.09 -21.03 -2.08
CA MET A 129 6.16 -21.45 -3.13
C MET A 129 6.57 -22.77 -3.81
N GLU A 130 7.87 -23.14 -3.76
CA GLU A 130 8.42 -24.37 -4.32
C GLU A 130 8.37 -25.57 -3.37
N LEU A 131 7.97 -25.38 -2.11
CA LEU A 131 7.86 -26.46 -1.13
C LEU A 131 6.72 -27.41 -1.49
N ASP A 132 6.96 -28.72 -1.30
CA ASP A 132 5.93 -29.75 -1.36
C ASP A 132 4.92 -29.49 -0.21
N ILE A 133 3.63 -29.39 -0.53
CA ILE A 133 2.55 -29.17 0.44
C ILE A 133 1.62 -30.36 0.59
N ILE A 134 1.47 -31.18 -0.46
CA ILE A 134 0.66 -32.41 -0.43
C ILE A 134 1.47 -33.54 -1.09
N VAL A 135 1.41 -34.72 -0.49
CA VAL A 135 1.84 -35.99 -1.08
C VAL A 135 0.63 -36.92 -1.11
N CYS A 136 0.22 -37.38 -2.29
CA CYS A 136 -0.91 -38.31 -2.46
C CYS A 136 -0.60 -39.33 -3.56
N ARG A 137 -0.71 -40.61 -3.23
CA ARG A 137 -0.40 -41.75 -4.10
C ARG A 137 0.94 -41.65 -4.83
N GLY A 138 1.98 -41.25 -4.10
CA GLY A 138 3.34 -41.06 -4.62
C GLY A 138 3.56 -39.79 -5.44
N TYR A 139 2.51 -39.01 -5.73
CA TYR A 139 2.64 -37.70 -6.35
C TYR A 139 2.86 -36.62 -5.31
N ARG A 140 3.76 -35.68 -5.62
CA ARG A 140 3.99 -34.49 -4.82
C ARG A 140 3.46 -33.25 -5.51
N PHE A 141 2.91 -32.35 -4.72
CA PHE A 141 2.34 -31.10 -5.18
C PHE A 141 2.97 -29.96 -4.42
N LYS A 142 3.54 -29.01 -5.17
CA LYS A 142 4.07 -27.76 -4.64
C LYS A 142 2.95 -26.76 -4.38
N ILE A 143 3.22 -25.76 -3.54
CA ILE A 143 2.26 -24.70 -3.22
C ILE A 143 1.74 -24.00 -4.49
N TRP A 144 2.63 -23.59 -5.39
CA TRP A 144 2.23 -22.92 -6.63
C TRP A 144 1.41 -23.85 -7.55
N GLU A 145 1.71 -25.16 -7.57
CA GLU A 145 0.98 -26.14 -8.38
C GLU A 145 -0.47 -26.25 -7.91
N ILE A 146 -0.69 -26.28 -6.59
CA ILE A 146 -2.03 -26.32 -6.01
C ILE A 146 -2.88 -25.12 -6.45
N ILE A 147 -2.32 -23.91 -6.35
CA ILE A 147 -3.00 -22.68 -6.77
C ILE A 147 -3.35 -22.75 -8.27
N LYS A 148 -2.39 -23.16 -9.10
CA LYS A 148 -2.56 -23.22 -10.55
C LYS A 148 -3.59 -24.25 -10.98
N ILE A 149 -3.52 -25.48 -10.44
CA ILE A 149 -4.48 -26.56 -10.74
C ILE A 149 -5.90 -26.10 -10.44
N MET A 150 -6.13 -25.44 -9.30
CA MET A 150 -7.45 -24.92 -8.96
C MET A 150 -7.90 -23.79 -9.89
N ALA A 151 -7.00 -22.87 -10.24
CA ALA A 151 -7.34 -21.75 -11.11
C ALA A 151 -7.63 -22.16 -12.57
N ASP A 152 -6.86 -23.10 -13.13
CA ASP A 152 -7.01 -23.55 -14.52
C ASP A 152 -8.29 -24.40 -14.74
N ARG A 153 -8.89 -24.94 -13.67
CA ARG A 153 -10.07 -25.83 -13.77
C ARG A 153 -11.42 -25.14 -13.68
N ASN A 154 -11.45 -23.90 -13.22
CA ASN A 154 -12.72 -23.23 -12.88
C ASN A 154 -13.11 -22.09 -13.85
N GLY A 155 -12.80 -22.25 -15.14
CA GLY A 155 -13.37 -21.43 -16.21
C GLY A 155 -12.64 -20.12 -16.55
N GLY A 156 -11.34 -19.99 -16.24
CA GLY A 156 -10.53 -18.86 -16.70
C GLY A 156 -10.16 -18.96 -18.19
N ALA A 157 -9.46 -17.93 -18.71
CA ALA A 157 -8.93 -17.90 -20.09
C ALA A 157 -7.98 -19.07 -20.46
N HIS A 158 -7.62 -19.91 -19.48
CA HIS A 158 -6.78 -21.10 -19.60
C HIS A 158 -7.50 -22.37 -19.12
N TYR A 159 -8.81 -22.47 -19.32
CA TYR A 159 -9.59 -23.67 -19.00
C TYR A 159 -9.02 -24.91 -19.71
N ASP A 160 -8.72 -25.97 -18.95
CA ASP A 160 -8.38 -27.29 -19.47
C ASP A 160 -9.44 -28.30 -19.03
N GLY A 161 -10.06 -28.98 -20.00
CA GLY A 161 -11.10 -29.99 -19.77
C GLY A 161 -10.55 -31.38 -19.40
N ALA A 162 -9.26 -31.67 -19.64
CA ALA A 162 -8.69 -33.00 -19.42
C ALA A 162 -7.87 -33.06 -18.13
N LEU A 163 -8.31 -33.84 -17.14
CA LEU A 163 -7.55 -34.05 -15.89
C LEU A 163 -6.44 -35.08 -16.10
N THR A 164 -5.21 -34.71 -15.76
CA THR A 164 -4.12 -35.68 -15.66
C THR A 164 -4.37 -36.66 -14.52
N ARG A 165 -3.75 -37.84 -14.58
CA ARG A 165 -3.82 -38.81 -13.47
C ARG A 165 -3.35 -38.22 -12.15
N LYS A 166 -2.30 -37.38 -12.18
CA LYS A 166 -1.79 -36.64 -11.02
C LYS A 166 -2.89 -35.75 -10.41
N GLU A 167 -3.56 -34.92 -11.21
CA GLU A 167 -4.62 -34.03 -10.71
C GLU A 167 -5.85 -34.79 -10.20
N MET A 168 -6.25 -35.88 -10.86
CA MET A 168 -7.39 -36.70 -10.42
C MET A 168 -7.20 -37.25 -8.99
N GLU A 169 -5.99 -37.64 -8.63
CA GLU A 169 -5.69 -38.12 -7.28
C GLU A 169 -5.78 -37.02 -6.22
N LEU A 170 -5.41 -35.79 -6.58
CA LEU A 170 -5.55 -34.63 -5.71
C LEU A 170 -7.03 -34.26 -5.49
N TYR A 171 -7.86 -34.29 -6.54
CA TYR A 171 -9.31 -34.01 -6.42
C TYR A 171 -10.06 -35.03 -5.58
N LYS A 172 -9.61 -36.29 -5.58
CA LYS A 172 -10.18 -37.36 -4.75
C LYS A 172 -9.69 -37.32 -3.30
N ALA A 173 -8.63 -36.58 -3.00
CA ALA A 173 -8.05 -36.51 -1.67
C ALA A 173 -8.98 -35.76 -0.70
N LYS A 174 -9.26 -36.40 0.44
CA LYS A 174 -10.06 -35.84 1.54
C LYS A 174 -9.22 -35.73 2.80
N ASN A 175 -9.66 -34.88 3.73
CA ASN A 175 -9.05 -34.83 5.06
C ASN A 175 -9.31 -36.13 5.85
N ALA A 176 -8.60 -36.33 6.97
CA ALA A 176 -8.70 -37.55 7.79
C ALA A 176 -10.11 -37.86 8.29
N ALA A 177 -10.98 -36.84 8.38
CA ALA A 177 -12.37 -36.99 8.79
C ALA A 177 -13.32 -37.25 7.59
N ASN A 178 -12.82 -37.32 6.35
CA ASN A 178 -13.57 -37.53 5.12
C ASN A 178 -14.68 -36.51 4.79
N TYR A 179 -14.77 -35.41 5.54
CA TYR A 179 -15.81 -34.40 5.39
C TYR A 179 -15.48 -33.34 4.34
N TYR A 180 -14.20 -32.97 4.16
CA TYR A 180 -13.81 -31.85 3.29
C TYR A 180 -12.82 -32.25 2.20
N PRO A 181 -12.98 -31.74 0.96
CA PRO A 181 -11.95 -31.82 -0.07
C PRO A 181 -10.65 -31.20 0.44
N LEU A 182 -9.56 -31.98 0.42
CA LEU A 182 -8.25 -31.53 0.91
C LEU A 182 -7.77 -30.26 0.16
N LEU A 183 -8.10 -30.20 -1.11
CA LEU A 183 -7.69 -29.12 -2.02
C LEU A 183 -8.27 -27.75 -1.61
N SER A 184 -9.55 -27.69 -1.27
CA SER A 184 -10.20 -26.46 -0.81
C SER A 184 -9.61 -25.98 0.53
N LEU A 185 -9.43 -26.90 1.48
CA LEU A 185 -8.85 -26.60 2.78
C LEU A 185 -7.43 -26.02 2.64
N VAL A 186 -6.58 -26.68 1.85
CA VAL A 186 -5.19 -26.29 1.64
C VAL A 186 -5.13 -24.93 0.93
N LEU A 187 -5.97 -24.71 -0.08
CA LEU A 187 -6.00 -23.45 -0.82
C LEU A 187 -6.42 -22.27 0.06
N THR A 188 -7.43 -22.42 0.91
CA THR A 188 -7.83 -21.37 1.87
C THR A 188 -6.69 -21.02 2.81
N LYS A 189 -5.98 -22.03 3.33
CA LYS A 189 -4.84 -21.79 4.24
C LYS A 189 -3.64 -21.16 3.55
N ILE A 190 -3.32 -21.57 2.31
CA ILE A 190 -2.34 -20.88 1.46
C ILE A 190 -2.76 -19.42 1.26
N GLY A 191 -4.05 -19.19 0.97
CA GLY A 191 -4.63 -17.86 0.76
C GLY A 191 -4.40 -16.94 1.95
N LYS A 192 -4.57 -17.43 3.19
CA LYS A 192 -4.31 -16.65 4.41
C LYS A 192 -2.85 -16.21 4.53
N VAL A 193 -1.90 -17.13 4.31
CA VAL A 193 -0.47 -16.80 4.37
C VAL A 193 -0.11 -15.78 3.29
N LEU A 194 -0.54 -16.02 2.05
CA LEU A 194 -0.27 -15.12 0.93
C LEU A 194 -0.93 -13.75 1.11
N PHE A 195 -2.15 -13.70 1.66
CA PHE A 195 -2.81 -12.44 2.01
C PHE A 195 -1.96 -11.60 2.96
N GLN A 196 -1.44 -12.18 4.05
CA GLN A 196 -0.60 -11.46 5.02
C GLN A 196 0.68 -10.92 4.37
N ILE A 197 1.28 -11.67 3.45
CA ILE A 197 2.48 -11.24 2.73
C ILE A 197 2.14 -10.10 1.76
N GLY A 198 1.05 -10.23 1.00
CA GLY A 198 0.58 -9.16 0.12
C GLY A 198 0.25 -7.90 0.90
N PHE A 199 -0.42 -8.06 2.05
CA PHE A 199 -0.76 -6.97 2.95
C PHE A 199 0.47 -6.26 3.50
N LYS A 200 1.53 -6.99 3.90
CA LYS A 200 2.83 -6.41 4.30
C LYS A 200 3.39 -5.48 3.22
N VAL A 201 3.37 -5.91 1.96
CA VAL A 201 3.86 -5.10 0.83
C VAL A 201 3.02 -3.84 0.64
N ILE A 202 1.70 -3.98 0.64
CA ILE A 202 0.76 -2.85 0.53
C ILE A 202 0.95 -1.85 1.68
N ARG A 203 0.99 -2.34 2.92
CA ARG A 203 1.14 -1.52 4.12
C ARG A 203 2.46 -0.75 4.14
N SER A 204 3.53 -1.29 3.54
CA SER A 204 4.85 -0.64 3.48
C SER A 204 4.89 0.69 2.73
N VAL A 205 3.84 1.01 1.98
CA VAL A 205 3.71 2.26 1.22
C VAL A 205 2.49 3.07 1.61
N PHE A 206 1.53 2.47 2.33
CA PHE A 206 0.33 3.13 2.82
C PHE A 206 0.55 3.83 4.15
N ASN A 207 1.35 3.24 5.03
CA ASN A 207 1.55 3.77 6.38
C ASN A 207 2.55 4.92 6.35
N PHE A 208 2.07 6.14 6.55
CA PHE A 208 2.91 7.32 6.69
C PHE A 208 2.34 8.34 7.67
N GLN A 209 3.21 9.19 8.21
CA GLN A 209 2.83 10.38 8.95
C GLN A 209 3.49 11.59 8.31
N PHE A 210 2.70 12.63 8.06
CA PHE A 210 3.12 13.91 7.53
C PHE A 210 2.79 15.01 8.53
N ILE A 211 3.73 15.91 8.80
CA ILE A 211 3.54 17.04 9.70
C ILE A 211 3.98 18.31 9.00
N MET A 212 3.13 19.32 8.98
CA MET A 212 3.40 20.62 8.37
C MET A 212 3.04 21.74 9.34
N GLY A 213 3.96 22.68 9.51
CA GLY A 213 3.77 23.92 10.25
C GLY A 213 3.66 25.10 9.28
N ILE A 214 2.52 25.77 9.29
CA ILE A 214 2.24 26.94 8.44
C ILE A 214 1.61 28.08 9.24
N ALA A 215 1.80 29.30 8.79
CA ALA A 215 1.06 30.47 9.24
C ALA A 215 0.29 31.02 8.03
N LEU A 216 -0.97 31.38 8.24
CA LEU A 216 -1.83 31.88 7.18
C LEU A 216 -2.24 33.31 7.50
N ASN A 217 -1.65 34.25 6.78
CA ASN A 217 -2.05 35.64 6.78
C ASN A 217 -2.79 35.93 5.46
N LEU A 218 -4.12 35.99 5.55
CA LEU A 218 -4.99 35.94 4.38
C LEU A 218 -5.91 37.17 4.34
N PRO A 219 -6.15 37.75 3.15
CA PRO A 219 -7.25 38.68 2.96
C PRO A 219 -8.60 37.95 3.07
N THR A 220 -9.70 38.70 3.09
CA THR A 220 -11.05 38.12 2.96
C THR A 220 -11.13 37.33 1.65
N LEU A 221 -11.34 36.02 1.76
CA LEU A 221 -11.41 35.12 0.62
C LEU A 221 -12.80 35.17 -0.02
N THR A 222 -12.84 35.32 -1.34
CA THR A 222 -14.07 35.24 -2.15
C THR A 222 -14.25 33.89 -2.83
N THR A 223 -13.18 33.09 -2.88
CA THR A 223 -13.16 31.74 -3.43
C THR A 223 -12.17 30.87 -2.65
N ARG A 224 -12.35 29.55 -2.70
CA ARG A 224 -11.38 28.58 -2.20
C ARG A 224 -9.98 28.80 -2.81
N LYS A 225 -8.96 28.72 -1.96
CA LYS A 225 -7.53 28.85 -2.33
C LYS A 225 -6.73 27.62 -1.91
N ASN A 226 -5.73 27.25 -2.70
CA ASN A 226 -4.86 26.12 -2.38
C ASN A 226 -3.72 26.54 -1.45
N ILE A 227 -3.51 25.80 -0.37
CA ILE A 227 -2.37 25.96 0.54
C ILE A 227 -1.20 25.13 0.01
N ALA A 228 -1.45 23.85 -0.26
CA ALA A 228 -0.45 22.91 -0.75
C ALA A 228 -1.12 21.83 -1.60
N THR A 229 -0.61 21.63 -2.81
CA THR A 229 -1.10 20.60 -3.73
C THR A 229 0.04 19.68 -4.09
N PHE A 230 -0.14 18.40 -3.82
CA PHE A 230 0.90 17.39 -3.88
C PHE A 230 0.78 16.62 -5.20
N TYR A 231 1.64 16.94 -6.18
CA TYR A 231 1.61 16.28 -7.49
C TYR A 231 2.49 15.04 -7.57
N SER A 232 1.89 13.95 -8.02
CA SER A 232 2.62 12.78 -8.50
C SER A 232 3.30 13.05 -9.85
N ILE A 233 4.24 12.17 -10.22
CA ILE A 233 5.04 12.25 -11.46
C ILE A 233 4.16 12.35 -12.72
N SER A 234 2.91 11.86 -12.68
CA SER A 234 1.96 11.92 -13.80
C SER A 234 1.07 13.17 -13.82
N GLY A 235 1.37 14.20 -13.02
CA GLY A 235 0.56 15.42 -12.96
C GLY A 235 -0.77 15.28 -12.19
N PHE A 236 -1.00 14.12 -11.56
CA PHE A 236 -2.16 13.84 -10.72
C PHE A 236 -1.88 14.19 -9.26
N SER A 237 -2.85 14.78 -8.55
CA SER A 237 -2.70 15.20 -7.16
C SER A 237 -3.54 14.33 -6.20
N PRO A 238 -2.95 13.30 -5.56
CA PRO A 238 -3.69 12.46 -4.62
C PRO A 238 -4.06 13.17 -3.30
N LEU A 239 -3.46 14.32 -3.02
CA LEU A 239 -3.58 15.04 -1.77
C LEU A 239 -3.50 16.56 -2.01
N SER A 240 -4.41 17.33 -1.44
CA SER A 240 -4.24 18.78 -1.34
C SER A 240 -4.85 19.35 -0.06
N LEU A 241 -4.24 20.44 0.39
CA LEU A 241 -4.74 21.29 1.46
C LEU A 241 -5.22 22.59 0.84
N SER A 242 -6.39 23.04 1.24
CA SER A 242 -7.01 24.27 0.75
C SER A 242 -7.69 25.00 1.89
N ILE A 243 -8.00 26.27 1.69
CA ILE A 243 -8.81 27.07 2.60
C ILE A 243 -9.99 27.68 1.83
N ASP A 244 -11.18 27.64 2.43
CA ASP A 244 -12.39 28.17 1.81
C ASP A 244 -12.75 29.59 2.26
N GLU A 245 -13.84 30.14 1.73
CA GLU A 245 -14.30 31.49 2.05
C GLU A 245 -14.69 31.69 3.53
N LYS A 246 -14.90 30.58 4.27
CA LYS A 246 -15.24 30.58 5.69
C LYS A 246 -14.00 30.41 6.58
N ASN A 247 -12.80 30.51 6.00
CA ASN A 247 -11.53 30.22 6.67
C ASN A 247 -11.40 28.79 7.19
N MET A 248 -12.17 27.83 6.64
CA MET A 248 -12.01 26.42 6.96
C MET A 248 -10.89 25.82 6.13
N ILE A 249 -9.93 25.20 6.80
CA ILE A 249 -8.90 24.38 6.16
C ILE A 249 -9.53 23.03 5.82
N LYS A 250 -9.36 22.64 4.55
CA LYS A 250 -9.89 21.42 3.96
C LYS A 250 -8.76 20.54 3.47
N LEU A 251 -8.88 19.26 3.77
CA LEU A 251 -8.06 18.18 3.26
C LEU A 251 -8.80 17.46 2.14
N ASN A 252 -8.24 17.49 0.94
CA ASN A 252 -8.75 16.77 -0.21
C ASN A 252 -7.86 15.56 -0.49
N LEU A 253 -8.49 14.40 -0.63
CA LEU A 253 -7.86 13.18 -1.11
C LEU A 253 -8.56 12.73 -2.39
N GLU A 254 -7.81 12.36 -3.40
CA GLU A 254 -8.37 11.90 -4.67
C GLU A 254 -7.59 10.69 -5.19
N ASN A 255 -8.27 9.77 -5.89
CA ASN A 255 -7.63 8.69 -6.62
C ASN A 255 -7.80 8.87 -8.14
N LEU A 256 -6.99 8.19 -8.96
CA LEU A 256 -7.08 8.26 -10.43
C LEU A 256 -8.44 7.78 -11.00
N GLU A 257 -9.28 7.15 -10.19
CA GLU A 257 -10.60 6.65 -10.57
C GLU A 257 -11.71 7.67 -10.21
N GLY A 258 -11.34 8.86 -9.73
CA GLY A 258 -12.27 9.94 -9.38
C GLY A 258 -12.94 9.81 -8.01
N HIS A 259 -12.55 8.83 -7.18
CA HIS A 259 -13.02 8.79 -5.80
C HIS A 259 -12.33 9.91 -5.02
N ARG A 260 -13.15 10.73 -4.35
CA ARG A 260 -12.68 11.92 -3.64
C ARG A 260 -13.26 11.98 -2.24
N TYR A 261 -12.42 12.39 -1.30
CA TYR A 261 -12.80 12.85 0.02
C TYR A 261 -12.47 14.35 0.14
N ASP A 262 -13.42 15.16 0.59
CA ASP A 262 -13.23 16.58 0.93
C ASP A 262 -13.60 16.71 2.42
N LEU A 263 -12.60 16.90 3.27
CA LEU A 263 -12.71 16.80 4.72
C LEU A 263 -12.36 18.15 5.37
N ASP A 264 -13.25 18.65 6.22
CA ASP A 264 -12.98 19.82 7.05
C ASP A 264 -12.07 19.42 8.21
N ILE A 265 -10.89 20.03 8.31
CA ILE A 265 -9.89 19.67 9.34
C ILE A 265 -9.76 20.70 10.46
N GLY A 266 -10.13 21.96 10.23
CA GLY A 266 -10.16 22.99 11.27
C GLY A 266 -10.21 24.42 10.72
N GLU A 267 -10.57 25.38 11.57
CA GLU A 267 -10.56 26.81 11.25
C GLU A 267 -9.15 27.38 11.27
N ASN A 268 -8.84 28.30 10.36
CA ASN A 268 -7.59 29.06 10.37
C ASN A 268 -7.39 29.78 11.71
N ARG A 269 -6.16 29.75 12.23
CA ARG A 269 -5.74 30.48 13.44
C ARG A 269 -4.66 31.47 13.05
N SER A 270 -5.06 32.74 12.91
CA SER A 270 -4.26 33.80 12.27
C SER A 270 -3.08 34.31 13.10
N ASP A 271 -3.06 34.03 14.40
CA ASP A 271 -2.09 34.54 15.38
C ASP A 271 -1.02 33.51 15.78
N GLU A 272 -1.07 32.32 15.20
CA GLU A 272 -0.20 31.20 15.55
C GLU A 272 0.26 30.37 14.35
N ILE A 273 1.30 29.56 14.55
CA ILE A 273 1.64 28.50 13.61
C ILE A 273 0.60 27.38 13.74
N ILE A 274 -0.09 27.14 12.64
CA ILE A 274 -0.99 26.02 12.41
C ILE A 274 -0.16 24.77 12.16
N VAL A 275 -0.37 23.75 12.98
CA VAL A 275 0.28 22.46 12.82
C VAL A 275 -0.75 21.45 12.31
N ILE A 276 -0.56 21.02 11.06
CA ILE A 276 -1.37 19.99 10.41
C ILE A 276 -0.55 18.70 10.42
N ASN A 277 -1.05 17.69 11.13
CA ASN A 277 -0.38 16.39 11.23
C ASN A 277 -1.32 15.27 10.78
N LEU A 278 -1.00 14.66 9.64
CA LEU A 278 -1.79 13.64 8.96
C LEU A 278 -1.10 12.28 9.11
N GLY A 279 -1.77 11.34 9.74
CA GLY A 279 -1.40 9.93 9.76
C GLY A 279 -2.33 9.15 8.85
N TYR A 280 -1.77 8.35 7.95
CA TYR A 280 -2.55 7.55 7.02
C TYR A 280 -2.09 6.10 7.13
N GLU A 281 -2.99 5.19 7.47
CA GLU A 281 -2.68 3.76 7.58
C GLU A 281 -3.74 2.89 6.94
N ILE A 282 -3.34 1.69 6.53
CA ILE A 282 -4.27 0.65 6.13
C ILE A 282 -4.41 -0.37 7.27
N SER A 283 -5.64 -0.63 7.70
CA SER A 283 -5.95 -1.62 8.72
C SER A 283 -5.96 -3.04 8.14
N ALA A 284 -5.92 -4.05 9.01
CA ALA A 284 -5.88 -5.46 8.61
C ALA A 284 -7.14 -5.92 7.85
N ASP A 285 -8.24 -5.21 8.01
CA ASP A 285 -9.47 -5.41 7.24
C ASP A 285 -9.48 -4.65 5.90
N MET A 286 -8.33 -4.05 5.52
CA MET A 286 -8.09 -3.35 4.28
C MET A 286 -8.84 -2.01 4.14
N SER A 287 -9.38 -1.46 5.23
CA SER A 287 -9.85 -0.06 5.26
C SER A 287 -8.69 0.91 5.44
N ALA A 288 -8.83 2.14 4.96
CA ALA A 288 -7.86 3.20 5.28
C ALA A 288 -8.33 4.01 6.49
N ILE A 289 -7.41 4.34 7.38
CA ILE A 289 -7.63 5.18 8.55
C ILE A 289 -6.78 6.43 8.37
N LEU A 290 -7.46 7.57 8.34
CA LEU A 290 -6.85 8.89 8.31
C LEU A 290 -7.00 9.52 9.69
N SER A 291 -5.87 9.76 10.34
CA SER A 291 -5.75 10.45 11.62
C SER A 291 -5.28 11.88 11.36
N VAL A 292 -6.04 12.87 11.81
CA VAL A 292 -5.72 14.29 11.67
C VAL A 292 -5.53 14.88 13.05
N TYR A 293 -4.34 15.40 13.32
CA TYR A 293 -4.07 16.26 14.47
C TYR A 293 -3.97 17.71 13.97
N TYR A 294 -4.92 18.54 14.34
CA TYR A 294 -5.01 19.95 13.98
C TYR A 294 -4.80 20.82 15.23
N CYS A 295 -3.62 21.44 15.36
CA CYS A 295 -3.31 22.35 16.47
C CYS A 295 -3.71 21.84 17.88
N ASN A 296 -3.51 20.53 18.13
CA ASN A 296 -3.85 19.75 19.34
C ASN A 296 -5.23 19.07 19.36
N GLU A 297 -6.11 19.33 18.40
CA GLU A 297 -7.36 18.59 18.22
C GLU A 297 -7.11 17.32 17.40
N PHE A 298 -7.80 16.23 17.74
CA PHE A 298 -7.64 14.94 17.07
C PHE A 298 -8.96 14.51 16.43
N ILE A 299 -8.91 14.20 15.14
CA ILE A 299 -10.03 13.66 14.38
C ILE A 299 -9.55 12.42 13.64
N GLN A 300 -10.38 11.38 13.61
CA GLN A 300 -10.08 10.16 12.85
C GLN A 300 -11.21 9.88 11.86
N TYR A 301 -10.84 9.60 10.63
CA TYR A 301 -11.74 9.20 9.56
C TYR A 301 -11.41 7.78 9.12
N ARG A 302 -12.44 6.98 8.93
CA ARG A 302 -12.34 5.68 8.26
C ARG A 302 -12.81 5.85 6.82
N LEU A 303 -11.94 5.52 5.88
CA LEU A 303 -12.19 5.66 4.45
C LEU A 303 -12.45 4.27 3.85
N ASP A 304 -13.58 4.14 3.18
CA ASP A 304 -13.99 2.90 2.54
C ASP A 304 -13.09 2.51 1.38
N THR A 305 -12.55 3.51 0.66
CA THR A 305 -11.63 3.32 -0.46
C THR A 305 -10.25 3.85 -0.08
N PRO A 306 -9.24 2.98 0.07
CA PRO A 306 -7.87 3.41 0.31
C PRO A 306 -7.34 4.22 -0.89
N ILE A 307 -6.88 5.45 -0.64
CA ILE A 307 -6.30 6.34 -1.65
C ILE A 307 -4.78 6.21 -1.59
N PHE A 308 -4.17 5.78 -2.69
CA PHE A 308 -2.72 5.68 -2.78
C PHE A 308 -2.11 7.07 -2.98
N ILE A 309 -1.57 7.62 -1.90
CA ILE A 309 -0.89 8.93 -1.89
C ILE A 309 0.58 8.78 -2.31
N GLY A 310 1.05 7.55 -2.54
CA GLY A 310 2.46 7.23 -2.77
C GLY A 310 3.18 6.90 -1.46
N ARG A 311 4.40 6.36 -1.54
CA ARG A 311 5.21 5.82 -0.41
C ARG A 311 5.64 6.86 0.66
N GLY A 312 4.94 7.98 0.78
CA GLY A 312 5.17 9.05 1.75
C GLY A 312 5.51 10.41 1.14
N PHE A 313 5.47 10.64 -0.18
CA PHE A 313 6.22 11.67 -0.92
C PHE A 313 7.64 11.17 -1.25
N LEU A 314 7.79 10.66 -2.46
CA LEU A 314 9.06 10.24 -3.03
C LEU A 314 10.05 11.43 -3.03
N PRO A 315 11.37 11.19 -3.02
CA PRO A 315 12.30 12.26 -3.31
C PRO A 315 11.97 12.94 -4.64
N HIS A 316 12.03 14.26 -4.67
CA HIS A 316 11.64 15.13 -5.79
C HIS A 316 10.13 15.17 -6.05
N PHE A 317 9.31 14.82 -5.05
CA PHE A 317 7.88 15.09 -5.13
C PHE A 317 7.66 16.60 -5.27
N LYS A 318 6.92 16.99 -6.31
CA LYS A 318 6.61 18.39 -6.58
C LYS A 318 5.39 18.79 -5.78
N VAL A 319 5.56 19.79 -4.92
CA VAL A 319 4.46 20.43 -4.21
C VAL A 319 4.28 21.81 -4.81
N TYR A 320 3.09 22.11 -5.32
CA TYR A 320 2.73 23.50 -5.56
C TYR A 320 2.21 24.06 -4.24
N PHE A 321 2.98 24.99 -3.70
CA PHE A 321 2.71 25.63 -2.43
C PHE A 321 2.21 27.04 -2.69
N SER A 322 1.15 27.42 -1.98
CA SER A 322 0.44 28.67 -2.16
C SER A 322 -0.30 28.79 -3.51
N ASP A 323 -1.27 29.69 -3.53
CA ASP A 323 -2.09 30.07 -4.68
C ASP A 323 -1.90 31.57 -4.97
N ASP A 324 -2.48 32.07 -6.05
CA ASP A 324 -2.44 33.49 -6.35
C ASP A 324 -3.22 34.30 -5.30
N ASN A 325 -2.63 35.44 -4.88
CA ASN A 325 -3.17 36.38 -3.90
C ASN A 325 -3.31 35.85 -2.47
N ILE A 326 -2.59 34.78 -2.12
CA ILE A 326 -2.39 34.40 -0.73
C ILE A 326 -0.89 34.39 -0.40
N ARG A 327 -0.58 34.70 0.86
CA ARG A 327 0.77 34.63 1.42
C ARG A 327 0.76 33.58 2.51
N ILE A 328 1.70 32.65 2.46
CA ILE A 328 1.83 31.57 3.44
C ILE A 328 3.19 31.66 4.12
N GLY A 329 3.19 31.63 5.45
CA GLY A 329 4.38 31.44 6.26
C GLY A 329 4.68 29.96 6.39
N PHE A 330 5.77 29.48 5.80
CA PHE A 330 6.21 28.10 5.94
C PHE A 330 7.25 27.98 7.05
N SER A 331 6.98 27.12 8.04
CA SER A 331 7.85 26.89 9.19
C SER A 331 8.63 25.58 9.06
N THR A 332 7.94 24.48 8.76
CA THR A 332 8.58 23.17 8.58
C THR A 332 7.63 22.17 7.92
N MET A 333 8.23 21.14 7.35
CA MET A 333 7.55 19.91 6.96
C MET A 333 8.37 18.72 7.44
N LYS A 334 7.71 17.68 7.96
CA LYS A 334 8.34 16.42 8.38
C LYS A 334 7.54 15.26 7.85
N LEU A 335 8.25 14.22 7.43
CA LEU A 335 7.66 13.02 6.88
C LEU A 335 8.24 11.78 7.57
N PHE A 336 7.37 10.82 7.84
CA PHE A 336 7.73 9.54 8.45
C PHE A 336 7.07 8.41 7.66
N SER A 337 7.85 7.37 7.33
CA SER A 337 7.36 6.15 6.66
C SER A 337 6.67 5.17 7.63
N ARG A 338 6.03 5.70 8.68
CA ARG A 338 5.33 4.95 9.73
C ARG A 338 4.34 5.87 10.43
N ILE A 339 3.35 5.27 11.08
CA ILE A 339 2.47 5.98 12.01
C ILE A 339 3.22 6.29 13.30
N LEU A 340 3.05 7.51 13.80
CA LEU A 340 3.63 7.96 15.05
C LEU A 340 2.69 7.69 16.23
N SER A 341 3.28 7.49 17.41
CA SER A 341 2.49 7.43 18.63
C SER A 341 1.88 8.80 18.97
N PRO A 342 0.75 8.86 19.68
CA PRO A 342 0.15 10.15 20.10
C PRO A 342 1.14 11.04 20.87
N GLY A 343 1.97 10.47 21.74
CA GLY A 343 3.00 11.22 22.47
C GLY A 343 4.07 11.82 21.55
N THR A 344 4.45 11.10 20.49
CA THR A 344 5.39 11.62 19.47
C THR A 344 4.74 12.72 18.62
N CYS A 345 3.45 12.60 18.30
CA CYS A 345 2.70 13.65 17.61
C CYS A 345 2.66 14.94 18.44
N LEU A 346 2.36 14.84 19.74
CA LEU A 346 2.35 15.97 20.67
C LEU A 346 3.74 16.61 20.81
N TYR A 347 4.79 15.80 20.91
CA TYR A 347 6.17 16.30 20.93
C TYR A 347 6.45 17.15 19.69
N HIS A 348 6.13 16.66 18.49
CA HIS A 348 6.35 17.43 17.27
C HIS A 348 5.51 18.69 17.18
N TYR A 349 4.27 18.65 17.66
CA TYR A 349 3.44 19.85 17.79
C TYR A 349 4.15 20.93 18.63
N SER A 350 4.58 20.58 19.85
CA SER A 350 5.26 21.53 20.74
C SER A 350 6.58 22.06 20.15
N GLU A 351 7.36 21.21 19.49
CA GLU A 351 8.61 21.63 18.85
C GLU A 351 8.39 22.61 17.69
N ILE A 352 7.31 22.45 16.93
CA ILE A 352 6.98 23.37 15.84
C ILE A 352 6.50 24.72 16.39
N ARG A 353 5.75 24.72 17.49
CA ARG A 353 5.28 25.97 18.14
C ARG A 353 6.41 26.85 18.67
N LYS A 354 7.53 26.26 19.08
CA LYS A 354 8.73 27.02 19.47
C LYS A 354 9.30 27.88 18.32
N LYS A 355 8.98 27.55 17.07
CA LYS A 355 9.40 28.34 15.90
C LYS A 355 8.65 29.66 15.74
N GLU A 356 7.67 29.97 16.59
CA GLU A 356 7.04 31.30 16.63
C GLU A 356 8.00 32.41 17.07
N ASP A 357 9.15 32.03 17.63
CA ASP A 357 10.24 32.95 17.99
C ASP A 357 11.38 32.95 16.94
N GLU A 358 11.20 32.26 15.80
CA GLU A 358 12.17 32.15 14.71
C GLU A 358 11.68 32.84 13.42
N ASP A 359 12.59 32.93 12.44
CA ASP A 359 12.25 33.33 11.09
C ASP A 359 11.48 32.22 10.34
N ILE A 360 10.45 32.61 9.60
CA ILE A 360 9.67 31.73 8.73
C ILE A 360 9.85 32.11 7.27
N ALA A 361 9.78 31.12 6.38
CA ALA A 361 9.81 31.34 4.95
C ALA A 361 8.49 31.95 4.48
N VAL A 362 8.55 33.02 3.71
CA VAL A 362 7.38 33.72 3.18
C VAL A 362 7.18 33.27 1.74
N VAL A 363 6.05 32.63 1.50
CA VAL A 363 5.69 32.13 0.18
C VAL A 363 4.54 32.96 -0.37
N GLU A 364 4.79 33.66 -1.47
CA GLU A 364 3.81 34.48 -2.18
C GLU A 364 3.64 33.98 -3.61
N GLY A 365 2.37 33.89 -4.02
CA GLY A 365 2.00 33.30 -5.31
C GLY A 365 2.36 31.83 -5.40
N LYS A 366 2.04 31.20 -6.53
CA LYS A 366 2.32 29.79 -6.75
C LYS A 366 3.82 29.50 -6.79
N GLN A 367 4.32 28.77 -5.80
CA GLN A 367 5.72 28.31 -5.76
C GLN A 367 5.84 26.80 -5.88
N GLU A 368 6.91 26.34 -6.54
CA GLU A 368 7.28 24.93 -6.53
C GLU A 368 8.20 24.67 -5.32
N MET A 369 7.81 23.70 -4.49
CA MET A 369 8.58 23.17 -3.38
C MET A 369 8.95 21.72 -3.69
N LEU A 370 10.22 21.40 -3.53
CA LEU A 370 10.77 20.06 -3.74
C LEU A 370 11.04 19.40 -2.39
N LEU A 371 10.55 18.18 -2.22
CA LEU A 371 10.96 17.32 -1.10
C LEU A 371 12.26 16.59 -1.45
N LEU A 372 13.30 16.81 -0.66
CA LEU A 372 14.62 16.21 -0.85
C LEU A 372 14.72 14.80 -0.25
N ASN A 373 15.77 14.05 -0.62
CA ASN A 373 16.01 12.67 -0.14
C ASN A 373 16.12 12.55 1.39
N ASN A 374 16.62 13.59 2.05
CA ASN A 374 16.73 13.69 3.52
C ASN A 374 15.43 14.17 4.17
N HIS A 375 14.33 14.28 3.41
CA HIS A 375 13.02 14.77 3.83
C HIS A 375 12.98 16.24 4.28
N THR A 376 14.00 17.04 3.91
CA THR A 376 13.91 18.50 3.99
C THR A 376 13.27 19.07 2.72
N VAL A 377 12.82 20.32 2.78
CA VAL A 377 12.22 20.99 1.62
C VAL A 377 13.15 22.03 1.06
N ASP A 378 13.02 22.28 -0.25
CA ASP A 378 13.67 23.38 -0.94
C ASP A 378 12.65 24.08 -1.87
N PHE A 379 12.75 25.40 -1.99
CA PHE A 379 11.86 26.20 -2.83
C PHE A 379 12.59 26.58 -4.12
N SER A 380 12.03 26.17 -5.27
CA SER A 380 12.71 26.27 -6.56
C SER A 380 13.06 27.71 -6.99
N ASN A 381 12.31 28.71 -6.53
CA ASN A 381 12.49 30.12 -6.94
C ASN A 381 13.06 31.02 -5.83
N GLY A 382 13.55 30.44 -4.73
CA GLY A 382 13.93 31.21 -3.54
C GLY A 382 12.72 31.80 -2.81
N VAL A 383 12.85 31.96 -1.50
CA VAL A 383 11.83 32.53 -0.62
C VAL A 383 12.49 33.56 0.30
N SER A 384 11.75 34.58 0.71
CA SER A 384 12.22 35.49 1.75
C SER A 384 11.96 34.90 3.12
N TYR A 385 12.73 35.34 4.11
CA TYR A 385 12.57 34.94 5.51
C TYR A 385 12.30 36.19 6.34
N LYS A 386 11.42 36.08 7.33
CA LYS A 386 11.17 37.15 8.31
C LYS A 386 10.70 36.58 9.64
N PRO A 387 10.84 37.32 10.75
CA PRO A 387 10.34 36.89 12.04
C PRO A 387 8.85 36.57 11.97
N PHE A 388 8.42 35.47 12.60
CA PHE A 388 7.02 35.06 12.60
C PHE A 388 6.07 36.18 13.08
N ARG A 389 6.46 36.91 14.12
CA ARG A 389 5.68 38.02 14.68
C ARG A 389 5.49 39.16 13.69
N ASP A 390 6.48 39.44 12.85
CA ASP A 390 6.36 40.45 11.80
C ASP A 390 5.46 39.93 10.68
N TYR A 391 5.62 38.64 10.30
CA TYR A 391 4.79 38.02 9.27
C TYR A 391 3.28 38.10 9.55
N ILE A 392 2.84 37.78 10.77
CA ILE A 392 1.41 37.78 11.11
C ILE A 392 0.83 39.18 11.23
N ASN A 393 1.67 40.18 11.51
CA ASN A 393 1.24 41.58 11.67
C ASN A 393 1.26 42.37 10.35
N ASP A 394 1.96 41.87 9.33
CA ASP A 394 1.99 42.48 8.00
C ASP A 394 0.62 42.39 7.34
N LYS A 395 -0.07 43.52 7.16
CA LYS A 395 -1.33 43.53 6.41
C LYS A 395 -1.07 43.18 4.94
N MET A 396 -1.74 42.14 4.44
CA MET A 396 -1.86 41.86 3.01
C MET A 396 -2.86 42.80 2.33
#